data_AF-A0A8J4YJ91-F1
#
_entry.id   AF-A0A8J4YJ91-F1
#
_cell.length_a   1.000
_cell.length_b   1.000
_cell.length_c   1.000
_cell.angle_alpha   90.00
_cell.angle_beta   90.00
_cell.angle_gamma   90.00
#
_symmetry.space_group_name_H-M   'P 1'
#
loop_
_entity.id
_entity.type
_entity.pdbx_description
1 polymer ?
#
loop_
_entity_poly.entity_id
_entity_poly.type
_entity_poly.pdbx_seq_one_letter_code
_entity_poly.pdbx_strand_id
1 'polypeptide(L)'
;MAKVYKVVDPLQPGTSTQGLETDWSKCVLCQEATSEVLHCPAESTRATQGAGYKTIAELLVGFDRIGCLPTSINLKRLDDGNGIEETLQRHKAKWHDSCRLLYNRTKLQRAEKRKKSPEDAADDSADSSKKFTCKSAGKKSASAETCFFCDKPAPDGKSLTRKASTFGLDINVRKSAMKLQDKSLMAKLSAGDLIAQEARYHLPCLLSLYNRARETKSYEESDVDKINHGLAFAELVSYIEDTRMDSLVAPIFKLSDLVDLYTTRLEQLGTDVAGCVHSTDLKKRVLAYFPDMEAHK
;
A
#
# COMPACT_ATOMS: atom_id res chain seq x y z
N MET A 1 -60.26 11.16 -28.08
CA MET A 1 -60.18 11.57 -26.67
C MET A 1 -59.54 12.94 -26.61
N ALA A 2 -60.33 13.98 -26.33
CA ALA A 2 -59.85 15.36 -26.36
C ALA A 2 -58.94 15.65 -25.17
N LYS A 3 -57.71 16.14 -25.41
CA LYS A 3 -56.81 16.60 -24.35
C LYS A 3 -57.33 17.94 -23.83
N VAL A 4 -57.75 17.95 -22.57
CA VAL A 4 -58.11 19.17 -21.85
C VAL A 4 -56.82 19.78 -21.30
N TYR A 5 -56.50 20.99 -21.76
CA TYR A 5 -55.40 21.78 -21.20
C TYR A 5 -56.00 22.81 -20.24
N LYS A 6 -55.45 22.88 -19.02
CA LYS A 6 -55.81 23.91 -18.02
C LYS A 6 -54.72 24.97 -18.02
N VAL A 7 -55.15 26.23 -18.12
CA VAL A 7 -54.32 27.43 -17.87
C VAL A 7 -54.60 27.86 -16.43
N VAL A 8 -53.55 28.10 -15.65
CA VAL A 8 -53.65 28.60 -14.26
C VAL A 8 -53.13 30.03 -14.24
N ASP A 9 -53.93 30.93 -13.64
CA ASP A 9 -53.66 32.36 -13.50
C ASP A 9 -52.59 32.62 -12.41
N PRO A 10 -51.65 33.59 -12.53
CA PRO A 10 -50.51 33.75 -11.60
C PRO A 10 -50.85 34.41 -10.26
N LEU A 11 -52.12 34.71 -9.98
CA LEU A 11 -52.54 35.53 -8.84
C LEU A 11 -53.62 34.85 -8.00
N GLN A 12 -53.24 33.77 -7.33
CA GLN A 12 -53.81 33.47 -6.01
C GLN A 12 -52.68 33.18 -5.02
N PRO A 13 -52.69 33.80 -3.82
CA PRO A 13 -51.74 33.48 -2.76
C PRO A 13 -52.13 32.12 -2.20
N GLY A 14 -51.53 31.07 -2.78
CA GLY A 14 -51.45 29.76 -2.16
C GLY A 14 -50.69 29.89 -0.86
N THR A 15 -51.43 30.10 0.23
CA THR A 15 -50.98 29.99 1.60
C THR A 15 -50.65 28.52 1.86
N SER A 16 -49.44 28.13 1.52
CA SER A 16 -48.78 26.97 2.11
C SER A 16 -47.28 27.27 2.16
N THR A 17 -46.94 28.30 2.92
CA THR A 17 -45.62 28.36 3.54
C THR A 17 -45.66 27.26 4.60
N GLN A 18 -45.33 26.02 4.20
CA GLN A 18 -45.03 24.96 5.15
C GLN A 18 -43.84 25.46 5.97
N GLY A 19 -44.11 26.09 7.11
CA GLY A 19 -43.14 26.26 8.17
C GLY A 19 -42.66 24.87 8.52
N LEU A 20 -41.45 24.53 8.10
CA LEU A 20 -40.76 23.34 8.55
C LEU A 20 -40.47 23.54 10.03
N GLU A 21 -41.43 23.19 10.89
CA GLU A 21 -41.27 23.22 12.33
C GLU A 21 -40.22 22.16 12.71
N THR A 22 -39.12 22.56 13.34
CA THR A 22 -38.05 21.64 13.73
C THR A 22 -38.53 20.82 14.91
N ASP A 23 -38.49 19.50 14.79
CA ASP A 23 -38.74 18.62 15.92
C ASP A 23 -37.45 18.50 16.75
N TRP A 24 -37.44 19.20 17.89
CA TRP A 24 -36.33 19.24 18.84
C TRP A 24 -36.16 17.95 19.65
N SER A 25 -37.15 17.05 19.61
CA SER A 25 -37.03 15.72 20.22
C SER A 25 -36.14 14.78 19.38
N LYS A 26 -35.97 15.09 18.09
CA LYS A 26 -35.14 14.34 17.14
C LYS A 26 -33.75 14.97 16.98
N CYS A 27 -32.89 14.28 16.24
CA CYS A 27 -31.59 14.83 15.87
C CYS A 27 -31.76 16.13 15.07
N VAL A 28 -31.18 17.23 15.53
CA VAL A 28 -31.29 18.54 14.86
C VAL A 28 -30.61 18.57 13.48
N LEU A 29 -29.62 17.71 13.26
CA LEU A 29 -28.84 17.67 12.02
C LEU A 29 -29.50 16.83 10.91
N CYS A 30 -30.23 15.75 11.24
CA CYS A 30 -30.88 14.90 10.23
C CYS A 30 -32.41 14.88 10.30
N GLN A 31 -33.02 15.23 11.44
CA GLN A 31 -34.47 15.18 11.69
C GLN A 31 -35.12 13.79 11.48
N GLU A 32 -34.30 12.75 11.34
CA GLU A 32 -34.73 11.36 11.19
C GLU A 32 -34.73 10.63 12.54
N ALA A 33 -35.70 9.75 12.73
CA ALA A 33 -35.69 8.80 13.84
C ALA A 33 -34.79 7.63 13.46
N THR A 34 -33.59 7.59 14.03
CA THR A 34 -32.66 6.46 13.85
C THR A 34 -32.58 5.65 15.14
N SER A 35 -32.05 4.43 15.07
CA SER A 35 -31.80 3.58 16.25
C SER A 35 -30.59 4.05 17.07
N GLU A 36 -29.88 5.11 16.66
CA GLU A 36 -28.73 5.63 17.37
C GLU A 36 -29.15 6.47 18.59
N VAL A 37 -28.35 6.42 19.65
CA VAL A 37 -28.61 7.20 20.88
C VAL A 37 -28.37 8.68 20.59
N LEU A 38 -29.36 9.50 20.93
CA LEU A 38 -29.28 10.96 20.83
C LEU A 38 -28.45 11.53 21.98
N HIS A 39 -27.39 12.27 21.65
CA HIS A 39 -26.54 12.93 22.63
C HIS A 39 -26.97 14.38 22.84
N CYS A 40 -27.17 14.79 24.10
CA CYS A 40 -27.46 16.17 24.48
C CYS A 40 -26.21 16.82 25.10
N PRO A 41 -25.60 17.86 24.49
CA PRO A 41 -24.47 18.58 25.07
C PRO A 41 -24.74 19.22 26.44
N ALA A 42 -26.01 19.50 26.76
CA ALA A 42 -26.40 20.00 28.08
C ALA A 42 -26.28 18.93 29.18
N GLU A 43 -26.26 17.64 28.83
CA GLU A 43 -26.16 16.52 29.79
C GLU A 43 -24.70 16.00 29.94
N SER A 44 -23.74 16.67 29.30
CA SER A 44 -22.32 16.32 29.39
C SER A 44 -21.78 16.52 30.82
N THR A 45 -21.12 15.49 31.36
CA THR A 45 -20.48 15.50 32.69
C THR A 45 -19.24 16.39 32.80
N ARG A 46 -18.85 17.07 31.72
CA ARG A 46 -17.66 17.95 31.66
C ARG A 46 -17.99 19.35 32.19
N ALA A 47 -17.01 20.00 32.83
CA ALA A 47 -17.13 21.33 33.45
C ALA A 47 -17.62 22.45 32.51
N THR A 48 -17.55 22.26 31.19
CA THR A 48 -18.04 23.18 30.16
C THR A 48 -19.40 22.72 29.61
N GLN A 49 -20.41 22.68 30.48
CA GLN A 49 -21.78 22.31 30.11
C GLN A 49 -22.29 23.21 28.98
N GLY A 50 -22.76 22.62 27.87
CA GLY A 50 -23.29 23.37 26.73
C GLY A 50 -22.26 23.92 25.72
N ALA A 51 -20.95 23.80 25.95
CA ALA A 51 -19.93 24.27 24.98
C ALA A 51 -20.00 23.58 23.61
N GLY A 52 -20.68 22.42 23.54
CA GLY A 52 -20.97 21.73 22.29
C GLY A 52 -21.92 22.50 21.36
N TYR A 53 -22.84 23.32 21.91
CA TYR A 53 -23.77 24.12 21.12
C TYR A 53 -23.05 25.26 20.38
N LYS A 54 -22.16 25.95 21.08
CA LYS A 54 -21.28 26.96 20.46
C LYS A 54 -20.48 26.38 19.30
N THR A 55 -19.81 25.25 19.57
CA THR A 55 -18.92 24.61 18.58
C THR A 55 -19.70 24.18 17.34
N ILE A 56 -20.87 23.57 17.51
CA ILE A 56 -21.65 23.12 16.34
C ILE A 56 -22.23 24.31 15.57
N ALA A 57 -22.68 25.37 16.26
CA ALA A 57 -23.19 26.58 15.62
C ALA A 57 -22.11 27.25 14.75
N GLU A 58 -20.91 27.42 15.29
CA GLU A 58 -19.75 27.95 14.55
C GLU A 58 -19.41 27.10 13.32
N LEU A 59 -19.42 25.77 13.47
CA LEU A 59 -19.10 24.85 12.37
C LEU A 59 -20.18 24.91 11.28
N LEU A 60 -21.47 24.90 11.64
CA LEU A 60 -22.57 24.97 10.68
C LEU A 60 -22.56 26.28 9.88
N VAL A 61 -22.31 27.42 10.53
CA VAL A 61 -22.11 28.71 9.86
C VAL A 61 -20.90 28.67 8.93
N GLY A 62 -19.80 28.05 9.36
CA GLY A 62 -18.62 27.85 8.51
C GLY A 62 -18.93 27.04 7.25
N PHE A 63 -19.64 25.92 7.38
CA PHE A 63 -20.02 25.08 6.23
C PHE A 63 -20.98 25.79 5.25
N ASP A 64 -21.88 26.61 5.76
CA ASP A 64 -22.80 27.43 4.94
C ASP A 64 -22.06 28.50 4.14
N ARG A 65 -21.12 29.23 4.76
CA ARG A 65 -20.25 30.20 4.06
C ARG A 65 -19.46 29.56 2.91
N ILE A 66 -19.07 28.29 3.07
CA ILE A 66 -18.33 27.53 2.05
C ILE A 66 -19.30 26.90 1.03
N GLY A 67 -20.62 26.97 1.23
CA GLY A 67 -21.63 26.35 0.37
C GLY A 67 -21.56 24.81 0.37
N CYS A 68 -21.05 24.22 1.45
CA CYS A 68 -20.90 22.78 1.65
C CYS A 68 -21.91 22.21 2.65
N LEU A 69 -22.93 23.00 3.01
CA LEU A 69 -24.02 22.56 3.84
C LEU A 69 -25.02 21.76 2.98
N PRO A 70 -25.40 20.53 3.36
CA PRO A 70 -26.45 19.80 2.68
C PRO A 70 -27.78 20.55 2.73
N THR A 71 -28.56 20.48 1.66
CA THR A 71 -29.89 21.13 1.54
C THR A 71 -30.88 20.67 2.63
N SER A 72 -30.60 19.55 3.29
CA SER A 72 -31.36 19.03 4.43
C SER A 72 -31.21 19.88 5.70
N ILE A 73 -30.11 20.61 5.86
CA ILE A 73 -29.89 21.50 7.01
C ILE A 73 -30.11 22.93 6.57
N ASN A 74 -31.14 23.57 7.10
CA ASN A 74 -31.44 24.97 6.83
C ASN A 74 -31.12 25.81 8.08
N LEU A 75 -30.08 26.65 8.01
CA LEU A 75 -29.69 27.51 9.14
C LEU A 75 -30.80 28.46 9.57
N LYS A 76 -31.59 28.96 8.60
CA LYS A 76 -32.74 29.84 8.86
C LYS A 76 -33.84 29.17 9.70
N ARG A 77 -33.86 27.83 9.77
CA ARG A 77 -34.80 27.06 10.60
C ARG A 77 -34.28 26.85 12.02
N LEU A 78 -32.98 27.02 12.24
CA LEU A 78 -32.30 26.77 13.51
C LEU A 78 -31.96 28.05 14.26
N ASP A 79 -32.41 29.20 13.75
CA ASP A 79 -32.20 30.51 14.34
C ASP A 79 -33.56 31.17 14.58
N ASP A 80 -33.98 31.23 15.85
CA ASP A 80 -35.22 31.90 16.28
C ASP A 80 -35.05 33.44 16.34
N GLY A 81 -33.93 33.99 15.83
CA GLY A 81 -33.63 35.41 15.78
C GLY A 81 -32.61 35.89 16.82
N ASN A 82 -32.23 35.03 17.76
CA ASN A 82 -31.20 35.30 18.77
C ASN A 82 -29.85 34.61 18.45
N GLY A 83 -29.76 33.91 17.33
CA GLY A 83 -28.60 33.10 16.94
C GLY A 83 -28.81 31.61 17.17
N ILE A 84 -28.10 30.82 16.37
CA ILE A 84 -28.21 29.36 16.33
C ILE A 84 -27.78 28.73 17.67
N GLU A 85 -26.73 29.25 18.32
CA GLU A 85 -26.27 28.74 19.61
C GLU A 85 -27.35 28.84 20.70
N GLU A 86 -27.93 30.04 20.85
CA GLU A 86 -28.94 30.32 21.88
C GLU A 86 -30.22 29.50 21.63
N THR A 87 -30.58 29.34 20.36
CA THR A 87 -31.72 28.52 19.93
C THR A 87 -31.49 27.04 20.27
N LEU A 88 -30.32 26.48 19.94
CA LEU A 88 -29.97 25.09 20.25
C LEU A 88 -29.93 24.82 21.76
N GLN A 89 -29.44 25.79 22.54
CA GLN A 89 -29.36 25.68 23.99
C GLN A 89 -30.74 25.76 24.65
N ARG A 90 -31.59 26.71 24.21
CA ARG A 90 -32.96 26.89 24.71
C ARG A 90 -33.81 25.63 24.51
N HIS A 91 -33.72 25.02 23.34
CA HIS A 91 -34.48 23.82 23.00
C HIS A 91 -33.79 22.51 23.40
N LYS A 92 -32.66 22.58 24.13
CA LYS A 92 -31.85 21.42 24.54
C LYS A 92 -31.63 20.43 23.40
N ALA A 93 -31.24 20.97 22.25
CA ALA A 93 -31.07 20.23 21.02
C ALA A 93 -30.21 18.97 21.21
N LYS A 94 -30.63 17.88 20.56
CA LYS A 94 -29.93 16.60 20.57
C LYS A 94 -29.46 16.25 19.16
N TRP A 95 -28.41 15.44 19.08
CA TRP A 95 -27.93 14.92 17.79
C TRP A 95 -27.29 13.55 17.94
N HIS A 96 -27.25 12.79 16.85
CA HIS A 96 -26.46 11.56 16.80
C HIS A 96 -24.96 11.88 16.72
N ASP A 97 -24.13 11.00 17.26
CA ASP A 97 -22.67 11.13 17.14
C ASP A 97 -22.21 11.02 15.67
N SER A 98 -22.86 10.16 14.88
CA SER A 98 -22.62 10.02 13.44
C SER A 98 -22.86 11.34 12.71
N CYS A 99 -23.98 12.02 12.99
CA CYS A 99 -24.31 13.32 12.40
C CYS A 99 -23.32 14.41 12.82
N ARG A 100 -22.92 14.43 14.10
CA ARG A 100 -21.92 15.39 14.60
C ARG A 100 -20.56 15.21 13.93
N LEU A 101 -20.15 13.96 13.68
CA LEU A 101 -18.85 13.66 13.04
C LEU A 101 -18.77 14.18 11.59
N LEU A 102 -19.90 14.39 10.91
CA LEU A 102 -19.93 15.02 9.59
C LEU A 102 -19.50 16.49 9.65
N TYR A 103 -19.90 17.20 10.71
CA TYR A 103 -19.65 18.62 10.90
C TYR A 103 -18.61 18.84 12.00
N ASN A 104 -17.36 18.47 11.70
CA ASN A 104 -16.25 18.67 12.61
C ASN A 104 -15.23 19.69 12.06
N ARG A 105 -14.38 20.24 12.94
CA ARG A 105 -13.39 21.27 12.59
C ARG A 105 -12.41 20.82 11.50
N THR A 106 -11.97 19.56 11.51
CA THR A 106 -11.05 19.03 10.49
C THR A 106 -11.71 18.92 9.12
N LYS A 107 -13.01 18.62 9.06
CA LYS A 107 -13.79 18.56 7.83
C LYS A 107 -14.03 19.96 7.27
N LEU A 108 -14.27 20.95 8.15
CA LEU A 108 -14.39 22.35 7.76
C LEU A 108 -13.09 22.85 7.11
N GLN A 109 -11.95 22.69 7.78
CA GLN A 109 -10.63 23.09 7.26
C GLN A 109 -10.29 22.41 5.92
N ARG A 110 -10.65 21.13 5.75
CA ARG A 110 -10.48 20.42 4.48
C ARG A 110 -11.39 20.97 3.38
N ALA A 111 -12.61 21.37 3.71
CA ALA A 111 -13.54 22.00 2.76
C ALA A 111 -13.04 23.40 2.35
N GLU A 112 -12.58 24.21 3.30
CA GLU A 112 -11.95 25.52 3.04
C GLU A 112 -10.75 25.39 2.09
N LYS A 113 -9.85 24.44 2.37
CA LYS A 113 -8.66 24.18 1.55
C LYS A 113 -8.99 23.70 0.13
N ARG A 114 -10.14 23.04 -0.09
CA ARG A 114 -10.61 22.66 -1.44
C ARG A 114 -11.17 23.84 -2.22
N LYS A 115 -11.71 24.85 -1.54
CA LYS A 115 -12.36 26.01 -2.16
C LYS A 115 -11.41 27.17 -2.39
N LYS A 116 -10.33 27.29 -1.59
CA LYS A 116 -9.25 28.25 -1.83
C LYS A 116 -8.39 27.78 -3.03
N SER A 117 -8.56 28.43 -4.18
CA SER A 117 -7.72 28.27 -5.38
C SER A 117 -6.28 28.75 -5.11
N PRO A 118 -5.29 28.40 -5.97
CA PRO A 118 -3.87 28.66 -5.71
C PRO A 118 -3.42 30.13 -5.82
N GLU A 119 -4.33 31.07 -6.07
CA GLU A 119 -3.98 32.41 -6.57
C GLU A 119 -3.82 33.48 -5.48
N ASP A 120 -4.21 33.19 -4.23
CA ASP A 120 -4.13 34.14 -3.10
C ASP A 120 -3.09 33.73 -2.04
N ALA A 121 -1.92 33.26 -2.48
CA ALA A 121 -0.77 33.00 -1.60
C ALA A 121 0.49 33.60 -2.23
N ALA A 122 0.52 34.92 -2.33
CA ALA A 122 1.76 35.66 -2.46
C ALA A 122 2.13 36.21 -1.07
N ASP A 123 3.40 35.97 -0.71
CA ASP A 123 4.15 36.48 0.44
C ASP A 123 3.97 35.76 1.79
N ASP A 124 4.80 34.75 2.06
CA ASP A 124 6.05 34.93 2.82
C ASP A 124 6.85 33.61 2.93
N SER A 125 8.16 33.73 2.72
CA SER A 125 9.29 32.87 3.08
C SER A 125 9.42 31.41 2.59
N ALA A 126 10.61 31.14 2.09
CA ALA A 126 11.07 29.92 1.45
C ALA A 126 11.19 28.71 2.41
N ASP A 127 10.55 27.60 2.04
CA ASP A 127 11.15 26.28 2.24
C ASP A 127 10.65 25.30 1.17
N SER A 128 11.60 24.67 0.47
CA SER A 128 11.37 23.84 -0.72
C SER A 128 10.82 22.47 -0.35
N SER A 129 9.56 22.40 0.06
CA SER A 129 8.83 21.14 0.06
C SER A 129 8.33 20.85 -1.36
N LYS A 130 9.13 20.08 -2.10
CA LYS A 130 8.77 19.48 -3.40
C LYS A 130 7.31 19.03 -3.34
N LYS A 131 6.46 19.63 -4.18
CA LYS A 131 5.11 19.13 -4.44
C LYS A 131 5.27 17.72 -5.01
N PHE A 132 5.21 16.71 -4.15
CA PHE A 132 4.86 15.37 -4.58
C PHE A 132 3.40 15.44 -5.01
N THR A 133 3.18 15.81 -6.27
CA THR A 133 1.93 15.54 -6.93
C THR A 133 1.83 14.02 -6.97
N CYS A 134 1.17 13.43 -5.97
CA CYS A 134 0.56 12.13 -6.15
C CYS A 134 -0.45 12.32 -7.28
N LYS A 135 0.02 12.18 -8.52
CA LYS A 135 -0.82 11.74 -9.62
C LYS A 135 -1.30 10.37 -9.18
N SER A 136 -2.38 10.39 -8.42
CA SER A 136 -3.23 9.23 -8.28
C SER A 136 -3.63 8.95 -9.73
N ALA A 137 -3.01 7.93 -10.33
CA ALA A 137 -3.59 7.29 -11.50
C ALA A 137 -5.06 7.12 -11.19
N GLY A 138 -5.89 7.65 -12.08
CA GLY A 138 -7.25 8.09 -11.78
C GLY A 138 -8.01 7.12 -10.90
N LYS A 139 -8.86 7.72 -10.06
CA LYS A 139 -10.08 7.12 -9.53
C LYS A 139 -10.62 6.13 -10.57
N LYS A 140 -10.35 4.82 -10.40
CA LYS A 140 -10.92 3.78 -11.25
C LYS A 140 -12.41 3.81 -10.90
N SER A 141 -13.17 4.56 -11.70
CA SER A 141 -14.55 4.23 -12.04
C SER A 141 -14.64 2.72 -12.17
N ALA A 142 -15.64 2.08 -11.59
CA ALA A 142 -15.88 0.64 -11.60
C ALA A 142 -15.59 -0.03 -12.98
N SER A 143 -14.33 -0.38 -13.22
CA SER A 143 -13.87 -0.91 -14.50
C SER A 143 -12.96 -2.10 -14.24
N ALA A 144 -13.49 -3.27 -14.60
CA ALA A 144 -12.87 -4.58 -14.69
C ALA A 144 -11.94 -4.98 -13.53
N GLU A 145 -12.31 -6.02 -12.80
CA GLU A 145 -11.39 -6.75 -11.93
C GLU A 145 -10.21 -7.28 -12.77
N THR A 146 -9.09 -6.54 -12.79
CA THR A 146 -7.85 -6.90 -13.51
C THR A 146 -6.84 -7.58 -12.58
N CYS A 147 -6.20 -8.65 -13.06
CA CYS A 147 -5.21 -9.38 -12.28
C CYS A 147 -3.98 -8.51 -11.96
N PHE A 148 -3.58 -8.51 -10.70
CA PHE A 148 -2.42 -7.75 -10.22
C PHE A 148 -1.10 -8.07 -10.95
N PHE A 149 -0.90 -9.34 -11.34
CA PHE A 149 0.36 -9.77 -11.95
C PHE A 149 0.46 -9.49 -13.44
N CYS A 150 -0.61 -9.71 -14.20
CA CYS A 150 -0.58 -9.62 -15.67
C CYS A 150 -1.40 -8.47 -16.24
N ASP A 151 -2.09 -7.70 -15.41
CA ASP A 151 -2.99 -6.58 -15.76
C ASP A 151 -4.15 -6.97 -16.72
N LYS A 152 -4.32 -8.26 -17.00
CA LYS A 152 -5.40 -8.79 -17.83
C LYS A 152 -6.65 -9.03 -16.97
N PRO A 153 -7.85 -8.79 -17.53
CA PRO A 153 -9.08 -9.25 -16.92
C PRO A 153 -9.09 -10.78 -16.89
N ALA A 154 -9.98 -11.33 -16.08
CA ALA A 154 -10.11 -12.76 -15.98
C ALA A 154 -10.54 -13.39 -17.32
N PRO A 155 -9.91 -14.51 -17.73
CA PRO A 155 -10.32 -15.23 -18.93
C PRO A 155 -11.73 -15.79 -18.70
N ASP A 156 -12.63 -15.55 -19.66
CA ASP A 156 -13.92 -16.24 -19.81
C ASP A 156 -15.02 -15.92 -18.78
N GLY A 157 -15.16 -14.65 -18.37
CA GLY A 157 -16.33 -14.19 -17.59
C GLY A 157 -16.39 -14.73 -16.14
N LYS A 158 -15.38 -15.47 -15.70
CA LYS A 158 -15.17 -15.80 -14.29
C LYS A 158 -14.53 -14.60 -13.60
N SER A 159 -14.97 -14.23 -12.41
CA SER A 159 -14.29 -13.20 -11.60
C SER A 159 -12.84 -13.59 -11.30
N LEU A 160 -11.98 -12.63 -10.98
CA LEU A 160 -10.65 -12.94 -10.41
C LEU A 160 -10.86 -13.73 -9.11
N THR A 161 -10.53 -15.03 -9.15
CA THR A 161 -11.02 -15.97 -8.14
C THR A 161 -10.32 -15.85 -6.77
N ARG A 162 -9.20 -15.12 -6.67
CA ARG A 162 -8.41 -15.02 -5.45
C ARG A 162 -8.12 -13.55 -5.10
N LYS A 163 -8.49 -13.15 -3.88
CA LYS A 163 -8.06 -11.89 -3.25
C LYS A 163 -6.87 -12.17 -2.33
N ALA A 164 -5.90 -11.27 -2.30
CA ALA A 164 -4.83 -11.33 -1.31
C ALA A 164 -5.43 -11.06 0.09
N SER A 165 -5.27 -12.03 1.00
CA SER A 165 -5.83 -11.95 2.35
C SER A 165 -4.80 -12.23 3.45
N THR A 166 -3.58 -12.63 3.11
CA THR A 166 -2.54 -12.98 4.07
C THR A 166 -1.24 -12.22 3.80
N PHE A 167 -0.59 -11.75 4.87
CA PHE A 167 0.72 -11.12 4.76
C PHE A 167 1.80 -12.10 4.25
N GLY A 168 1.64 -13.40 4.53
CA GLY A 168 2.55 -14.43 4.00
C GLY A 168 2.59 -14.47 2.47
N LEU A 169 1.46 -14.22 1.81
CA LEU A 169 1.41 -14.09 0.36
C LEU A 169 2.23 -12.87 -0.11
N ASP A 170 2.06 -11.72 0.56
CA ASP A 170 2.81 -10.49 0.22
C ASP A 170 4.31 -10.68 0.35
N ILE A 171 4.75 -11.23 1.49
CA ILE A 171 6.16 -11.51 1.77
C ILE A 171 6.75 -12.39 0.67
N ASN A 172 6.04 -13.46 0.27
CA ASN A 172 6.54 -14.39 -0.74
C ASN A 172 6.58 -13.78 -2.14
N VAL A 173 5.58 -12.97 -2.51
CA VAL A 173 5.56 -12.25 -3.79
C VAL A 173 6.68 -11.22 -3.84
N ARG A 174 6.90 -10.47 -2.76
CA ARG A 174 7.95 -9.46 -2.66
C ARG A 174 9.35 -10.09 -2.72
N LYS A 175 9.56 -11.21 -2.03
CA LYS A 175 10.78 -12.04 -2.17
C LYS A 175 11.00 -12.52 -3.60
N SER A 176 9.94 -13.00 -4.26
CA SER A 176 10.02 -13.47 -5.65
C SER A 176 10.33 -12.34 -6.63
N ALA A 177 9.71 -11.16 -6.44
CA ALA A 177 9.95 -9.98 -7.24
C ALA A 177 11.40 -9.47 -7.13
N MET A 178 11.96 -9.48 -5.91
CA MET A 178 13.37 -9.15 -5.67
C MET A 178 14.31 -10.14 -6.35
N LYS A 179 14.06 -11.45 -6.19
CA LYS A 179 14.87 -12.51 -6.83
C LYS A 179 14.87 -12.41 -8.35
N LEU A 180 13.71 -12.14 -8.95
CA LEU A 180 13.55 -12.02 -10.40
C LEU A 180 13.94 -10.64 -10.94
N GLN A 181 14.30 -9.68 -10.05
CA GLN A 181 14.49 -8.27 -10.37
C GLN A 181 13.37 -7.69 -11.26
N ASP A 182 12.13 -8.13 -11.04
CA ASP A 182 10.98 -7.75 -11.86
C ASP A 182 10.55 -6.31 -11.52
N LYS A 183 11.07 -5.36 -12.29
CA LYS A 183 10.87 -3.92 -12.08
C LYS A 183 9.39 -3.52 -12.08
N SER A 184 8.58 -4.16 -12.93
CA SER A 184 7.15 -3.88 -13.04
C SER A 184 6.43 -4.31 -11.76
N LEU A 185 6.69 -5.54 -11.30
CA LEU A 185 6.10 -6.06 -10.08
C LEU A 185 6.58 -5.29 -8.84
N MET A 186 7.86 -4.91 -8.77
CA MET A 186 8.39 -4.09 -7.67
C MET A 186 7.74 -2.70 -7.61
N ALA A 187 7.52 -2.05 -8.77
CA ALA A 187 6.82 -0.77 -8.82
C ALA A 187 5.36 -0.88 -8.36
N LYS A 188 4.68 -2.00 -8.62
CA LYS A 188 3.34 -2.25 -8.06
C LYS A 188 3.38 -2.42 -6.55
N LEU A 189 4.36 -3.16 -6.02
CA LEU A 189 4.52 -3.41 -4.58
C LEU A 189 5.01 -2.19 -3.78
N SER A 190 5.54 -1.15 -4.43
CA SER A 190 5.92 0.10 -3.74
C SER A 190 4.71 0.95 -3.36
N ALA A 191 3.56 0.75 -4.00
CA ALA A 191 2.33 1.48 -3.68
C ALA A 191 1.67 1.04 -2.35
N GLY A 192 2.03 -0.14 -1.84
CA GLY A 192 1.47 -0.72 -0.61
C GLY A 192 1.60 -2.24 -0.61
N ASP A 193 1.21 -2.89 0.48
CA ASP A 193 1.09 -4.36 0.48
C ASP A 193 -0.11 -4.83 -0.36
N LEU A 194 -0.08 -6.11 -0.78
CA LEU A 194 -1.12 -6.71 -1.61
C LEU A 194 -2.52 -6.66 -0.96
N ILE A 195 -2.63 -6.58 0.37
CA ILE A 195 -3.92 -6.52 1.08
C ILE A 195 -4.48 -5.10 1.00
N ALA A 196 -3.64 -4.09 1.29
CA ALA A 196 -3.98 -2.67 1.22
C ALA A 196 -4.36 -2.23 -0.19
N GLN A 197 -3.74 -2.85 -1.21
CA GLN A 197 -4.10 -2.64 -2.62
C GLN A 197 -5.31 -3.45 -3.08
N GLU A 198 -5.93 -4.22 -2.18
CA GLU A 198 -7.03 -5.15 -2.47
C GLU A 198 -6.74 -6.06 -3.67
N ALA A 199 -5.49 -6.50 -3.81
CA ALA A 199 -5.02 -7.16 -5.00
C ALA A 199 -5.79 -8.45 -5.27
N ARG A 200 -6.29 -8.56 -6.49
CA ARG A 200 -6.92 -9.77 -7.02
C ARG A 200 -6.07 -10.35 -8.13
N TYR A 201 -5.96 -11.67 -8.21
CA TYR A 201 -5.03 -12.31 -9.13
C TYR A 201 -5.52 -13.65 -9.66
N HIS A 202 -4.93 -14.07 -10.78
CA HIS A 202 -5.06 -15.42 -11.31
C HIS A 202 -4.14 -16.37 -10.56
N LEU A 203 -4.67 -17.52 -10.13
CA LEU A 203 -3.84 -18.60 -9.56
C LEU A 203 -2.69 -19.02 -10.50
N PRO A 204 -2.90 -19.18 -11.82
CA PRO A 204 -1.81 -19.46 -12.77
C PRO A 204 -0.70 -18.40 -12.78
N CYS A 205 -1.05 -17.11 -12.64
CA CYS A 205 -0.04 -16.05 -12.65
C CYS A 205 0.84 -16.09 -11.40
N LEU A 206 0.25 -16.39 -10.24
CA LEU A 206 1.02 -16.57 -9.00
C LEU A 206 1.95 -17.79 -9.10
N LEU A 207 1.45 -18.90 -9.62
CA LEU A 207 2.25 -20.12 -9.82
C LEU A 207 3.39 -19.89 -10.81
N SER A 208 3.12 -19.19 -11.91
CA SER A 208 4.14 -18.80 -12.90
C SER A 208 5.24 -17.94 -12.28
N LEU A 209 4.88 -16.98 -11.41
CA LEU A 209 5.86 -16.17 -10.67
C LEU A 209 6.75 -17.05 -9.78
N TYR A 210 6.17 -17.97 -9.02
CA TYR A 210 6.94 -18.86 -8.15
C TYR A 210 7.80 -19.86 -8.91
N ASN A 211 7.33 -20.37 -10.06
CA ASN A 211 8.13 -21.24 -10.93
C ASN A 211 9.37 -20.51 -11.42
N ARG A 212 9.19 -19.32 -12.00
CA ARG A 212 10.32 -18.48 -12.45
C ARG A 212 11.30 -18.20 -11.31
N ALA A 213 10.79 -17.82 -10.13
CA ALA A 213 11.66 -17.52 -8.98
C ALA A 213 12.43 -18.74 -8.46
N ARG A 214 11.93 -19.96 -8.67
CA ARG A 214 12.64 -21.21 -8.36
C ARG A 214 13.73 -21.51 -9.38
N GLU A 215 13.44 -21.35 -10.67
CA GLU A 215 14.40 -21.54 -11.77
C GLU A 215 15.61 -20.62 -11.63
N THR A 216 15.40 -19.36 -11.23
CA THR A 216 16.51 -18.43 -10.97
C THR A 216 17.37 -18.85 -9.79
N LYS A 217 16.79 -19.43 -8.72
CA LYS A 217 17.59 -19.92 -7.58
C LYS A 217 18.58 -21.00 -8.02
N SER A 218 18.14 -21.95 -8.84
CA SER A 218 19.03 -23.01 -9.32
C SER A 218 20.16 -22.50 -10.21
N TYR A 219 19.94 -21.41 -10.94
CA TYR A 219 20.97 -20.83 -11.80
C TYR A 219 22.02 -20.05 -10.99
N GLU A 220 21.59 -19.20 -10.05
CA GLU A 220 22.48 -18.42 -9.18
C GLU A 220 23.33 -19.31 -8.27
N GLU A 221 22.74 -20.35 -7.68
CA GLU A 221 23.45 -21.32 -6.84
C GLU A 221 24.49 -22.09 -7.68
N SER A 222 24.15 -22.50 -8.91
CA SER A 222 25.09 -23.11 -9.84
C SER A 222 26.21 -22.15 -10.31
N ASP A 223 25.94 -20.86 -10.45
CA ASP A 223 26.93 -19.89 -10.92
C ASP A 223 27.93 -19.54 -9.82
N VAL A 224 27.44 -19.32 -8.60
CA VAL A 224 28.29 -19.13 -7.40
C VAL A 224 29.16 -20.35 -7.15
N ASP A 225 28.63 -21.57 -7.27
CA ASP A 225 29.42 -22.78 -7.10
C ASP A 225 30.54 -22.88 -8.13
N LYS A 226 30.28 -22.53 -9.41
CA LYS A 226 31.33 -22.51 -10.44
C LYS A 226 32.44 -21.51 -10.11
N ILE A 227 32.08 -20.33 -9.60
CA ILE A 227 33.04 -19.30 -9.18
C ILE A 227 33.87 -19.83 -8.00
N ASN A 228 33.23 -20.42 -7.00
CA ASN A 228 33.90 -21.00 -5.83
C ASN A 228 34.84 -22.14 -6.23
N HIS A 229 34.42 -23.02 -7.14
CA HIS A 229 35.27 -24.07 -7.72
C HIS A 229 36.48 -23.54 -8.48
N GLY A 230 36.36 -22.38 -9.13
CA GLY A 230 37.47 -21.67 -9.76
C GLY A 230 38.45 -21.09 -8.74
N LEU A 231 37.93 -20.43 -7.71
CA LEU A 231 38.73 -19.81 -6.65
C LEU A 231 39.52 -20.85 -5.84
N ALA A 232 38.86 -21.92 -5.40
CA ALA A 232 39.49 -23.02 -4.69
C ALA A 232 40.60 -23.69 -5.53
N PHE A 233 40.43 -23.76 -6.86
CA PHE A 233 41.45 -24.32 -7.74
C PHE A 233 42.66 -23.38 -7.90
N ALA A 234 42.43 -22.07 -8.01
CA ALA A 234 43.51 -21.09 -8.08
C ALA A 234 44.39 -21.09 -6.82
N GLU A 235 43.78 -21.27 -5.65
CA GLU A 235 44.50 -21.39 -4.39
C GLU A 235 45.31 -22.69 -4.30
N LEU A 236 44.74 -23.81 -4.77
CA LEU A 236 45.46 -25.07 -4.87
C LEU A 236 46.68 -24.96 -5.79
N VAL A 237 46.53 -24.27 -6.93
CA VAL A 237 47.64 -23.96 -7.84
C VAL A 237 48.70 -23.12 -7.14
N SER A 238 48.30 -22.07 -6.42
CA SER A 238 49.22 -21.20 -5.68
C SER A 238 50.01 -21.99 -4.63
N TYR A 239 49.33 -22.85 -3.86
CA TYR A 239 49.99 -23.75 -2.90
C TYR A 239 51.05 -24.65 -3.55
N ILE A 240 50.74 -25.22 -4.72
CA ILE A 240 51.68 -26.07 -5.47
C ILE A 240 52.87 -25.23 -5.96
N GLU A 241 52.64 -24.05 -6.51
CA GLU A 241 53.68 -23.13 -6.98
C GLU A 241 54.61 -22.68 -5.85
N ASP A 242 54.05 -22.25 -4.72
CA ASP A 242 54.81 -21.84 -3.53
C ASP A 242 55.68 -22.99 -2.99
N THR A 243 55.09 -24.19 -2.88
CA THR A 243 55.83 -25.39 -2.43
C THR A 243 56.96 -25.76 -3.40
N ARG A 244 56.79 -25.52 -4.70
CA ARG A 244 57.83 -25.73 -5.71
C ARG A 244 58.95 -24.69 -5.63
N MET A 245 58.65 -23.46 -5.22
CA MET A 245 59.65 -22.39 -5.05
C MET A 245 60.48 -22.56 -3.78
N ASP A 246 59.87 -23.05 -2.70
CA ASP A 246 60.54 -23.20 -1.40
C ASP A 246 61.39 -24.48 -1.28
N SER A 247 61.15 -25.47 -2.14
CA SER A 247 61.82 -26.76 -2.07
C SER A 247 63.05 -26.85 -2.98
N LEU A 248 64.19 -27.23 -2.40
CA LEU A 248 65.43 -27.52 -3.14
C LEU A 248 65.34 -28.80 -4.01
N VAL A 249 64.30 -29.61 -3.80
CA VAL A 249 64.03 -30.87 -4.52
C VAL A 249 62.60 -30.85 -5.06
N ALA A 250 62.33 -31.53 -6.18
CA ALA A 250 60.98 -31.62 -6.74
C ALA A 250 59.98 -32.21 -5.71
N PRO A 251 58.97 -31.44 -5.27
CA PRO A 251 58.02 -31.90 -4.25
C PRO A 251 57.05 -32.94 -4.82
N ILE A 252 56.69 -33.94 -4.00
CA ILE A 252 55.71 -34.98 -4.34
C ILE A 252 54.39 -34.64 -3.64
N PHE A 253 53.33 -34.43 -4.42
CA PHE A 253 52.00 -34.14 -3.90
C PHE A 253 51.12 -35.39 -3.92
N LYS A 254 50.52 -35.74 -2.77
CA LYS A 254 49.53 -36.81 -2.70
C LYS A 254 48.18 -36.27 -3.15
N LEU A 255 47.49 -37.04 -3.99
CA LEU A 255 46.18 -36.64 -4.51
C LEU A 255 45.12 -36.54 -3.40
N SER A 256 45.21 -37.36 -2.35
CA SER A 256 44.35 -37.25 -1.17
C SER A 256 44.44 -35.86 -0.55
N ASP A 257 45.67 -35.40 -0.32
CA ASP A 257 45.94 -34.16 0.40
C ASP A 257 45.49 -32.94 -0.44
N LEU A 258 45.65 -33.01 -1.76
CA LEU A 258 45.14 -32.00 -2.69
C LEU A 258 43.60 -31.97 -2.74
N VAL A 259 42.95 -33.14 -2.66
CA VAL A 259 41.48 -33.24 -2.58
C VAL A 259 40.97 -32.66 -1.25
N ASP A 260 41.67 -32.93 -0.15
CA ASP A 260 41.31 -32.41 1.17
C ASP A 260 41.45 -30.88 1.24
N LEU A 261 42.57 -30.33 0.72
CA LEU A 261 42.79 -28.88 0.60
C LEU A 261 41.69 -28.23 -0.26
N TYR A 262 41.39 -28.83 -1.42
CA TYR A 262 40.37 -28.32 -2.33
C TYR A 262 38.96 -28.35 -1.71
N THR A 263 38.61 -29.46 -1.05
CA THR A 263 37.31 -29.64 -0.40
C THR A 263 37.15 -28.69 0.79
N THR A 264 38.17 -28.59 1.64
CA THR A 264 38.20 -27.64 2.77
C THR A 264 37.98 -26.22 2.27
N ARG A 265 38.60 -25.86 1.13
CA ARG A 265 38.44 -24.51 0.59
C ARG A 265 37.04 -24.26 0.02
N LEU A 266 36.42 -25.25 -0.62
CA LEU A 266 35.04 -25.16 -1.07
C LEU A 266 34.05 -24.98 0.08
N GLU A 267 34.25 -25.71 1.18
CA GLU A 267 33.45 -25.58 2.40
C GLU A 267 33.58 -24.18 3.01
N GLN A 268 34.80 -23.63 3.06
CA GLN A 268 35.04 -22.25 3.52
C GLN A 268 34.35 -21.20 2.66
N LEU A 269 34.18 -21.47 1.36
CA LEU A 269 33.48 -20.60 0.42
C LEU A 269 31.95 -20.80 0.43
N GLY A 270 31.45 -21.73 1.25
CA GLY A 270 30.02 -21.97 1.46
C GLY A 270 29.35 -22.82 0.38
N THR A 271 30.12 -23.54 -0.46
CA THR A 271 29.56 -24.51 -1.41
C THR A 271 29.25 -25.82 -0.70
N ASP A 272 28.03 -26.34 -0.88
CA ASP A 272 27.59 -27.60 -0.28
C ASP A 272 28.20 -28.77 -1.05
N VAL A 273 29.35 -29.26 -0.58
CA VAL A 273 30.08 -30.40 -1.16
C VAL A 273 29.43 -31.70 -0.67
N ALA A 274 28.14 -31.89 -0.91
CA ALA A 274 27.37 -33.06 -0.49
C ALA A 274 27.80 -34.38 -1.19
N GLY A 275 28.85 -34.35 -2.01
CA GLY A 275 29.50 -35.50 -2.61
C GLY A 275 31.02 -35.31 -2.64
N CYS A 276 31.75 -36.40 -2.38
CA CYS A 276 33.22 -36.42 -2.45
C CYS A 276 33.67 -35.86 -3.82
N VAL A 277 34.48 -34.80 -3.82
CA VAL A 277 35.07 -34.23 -5.05
C VAL A 277 35.71 -35.36 -5.84
N HIS A 278 35.40 -35.47 -7.13
CA HIS A 278 35.96 -36.52 -7.98
C HIS A 278 37.48 -36.32 -8.12
N SER A 279 38.25 -37.09 -7.35
CA SER A 279 39.72 -37.05 -7.32
C SER A 279 40.34 -37.25 -8.71
N THR A 280 39.69 -38.03 -9.58
CA THR A 280 40.10 -38.23 -10.97
C THR A 280 40.00 -36.98 -11.82
N ASP A 281 38.99 -36.13 -11.60
CA ASP A 281 38.79 -34.92 -12.38
C ASP A 281 39.69 -33.79 -11.86
N LEU A 282 39.88 -33.70 -10.55
CA LEU A 282 40.88 -32.80 -9.97
C LEU A 282 42.28 -33.15 -10.47
N LYS A 283 42.66 -34.43 -10.47
CA LYS A 283 43.95 -34.91 -11.02
C LYS A 283 44.16 -34.46 -12.46
N LYS A 284 43.17 -34.68 -13.34
CA LYS A 284 43.26 -34.25 -14.75
C LYS A 284 43.45 -32.74 -14.86
N ARG A 285 42.73 -31.96 -14.05
CA ARG A 285 42.77 -30.50 -14.07
C ARG A 285 44.12 -29.96 -13.60
N VAL A 286 44.72 -30.56 -12.57
CA VAL A 286 46.07 -30.22 -12.09
C VAL A 286 47.12 -30.56 -13.15
N LEU A 287 47.08 -31.75 -13.75
CA LEU A 287 48.02 -32.15 -14.81
C LEU A 287 47.89 -31.32 -16.09
N ALA A 288 46.69 -30.82 -16.39
CA ALA A 288 46.48 -29.90 -17.50
C ALA A 288 47.10 -28.51 -17.24
N TYR A 289 47.16 -28.08 -15.97
CA TYR A 289 47.77 -26.80 -15.58
C TYR A 289 49.29 -26.90 -15.46
N PHE A 290 49.79 -28.01 -14.92
CA PHE A 290 51.22 -28.30 -14.76
C PHE A 290 51.64 -29.46 -15.67
N PRO A 291 51.99 -29.20 -16.96
CA PRO A 291 52.33 -30.24 -17.92
C PRO A 291 53.66 -30.95 -17.61
N ASP A 292 54.46 -30.38 -16.72
CA ASP A 292 55.72 -30.91 -16.22
C ASP A 292 55.54 -31.89 -15.04
N MET A 293 54.32 -32.00 -14.48
CA MET A 293 54.01 -32.97 -13.44
C MET A 293 53.62 -34.32 -14.04
N GLU A 294 54.24 -35.39 -13.54
CA GLU A 294 53.91 -36.75 -13.94
C GLU A 294 53.05 -37.45 -12.89
N ALA A 295 52.02 -38.15 -13.36
CA ALA A 295 51.17 -38.97 -12.50
C ALA A 295 51.89 -40.28 -12.14
N HIS A 296 52.42 -40.37 -10.93
CA HIS A 296 52.90 -41.64 -10.40
C HIS A 296 51.72 -42.56 -10.01
N LYS A 297 51.90 -43.87 -10.20
CA LYS A 297 50.86 -44.89 -10.02
C LYS A 297 50.86 -45.46 -8.61
#